data_AF-A0A8C0K2U1-F1
#
_entry.id   AF-A0A8C0K2U1-F1
#
_cell.length_a   1.000
_cell.length_b   1.000
_cell.length_c   1.000
_cell.angle_alpha   90.00
_cell.angle_beta   90.00
_cell.angle_gamma   90.00
#
_symmetry.space_group_name_H-M   'P 1'
#
loop_
_entity.id
_entity.type
_entity.pdbx_description
1 polymer ?
#
loop_
_entity_poly.entity_id
_entity_poly.type
_entity_poly.pdbx_seq_one_letter_code
_entity_poly.pdbx_strand_id
1 'polypeptide(L)'
;MIRDMELAVARRETISIQAKEQSKMDKKLLTRTDFHHKQTELRRKIKDIHKATEECTKVISELEETQKHVSSSLMEKQEQLSMMQSSTDELEADLDRLLALKQQNLLELVARQTRLKHLQAVKDGRYVFLFRSKQSLLAEHRRLDNRMATISTILDQVKDEYPQFQEALLKVREAIARKLQPSGPP
;
A
#
# COMPACT_ATOMS: atom_id res chain seq x y z
N MET A 1 75.97 76.01 1.49
CA MET A 1 75.56 74.97 0.52
C MET A 1 75.29 73.62 1.16
N ILE A 2 76.29 72.86 1.65
CA ILE A 2 76.04 71.52 2.22
C ILE A 2 75.09 71.58 3.44
N ARG A 3 75.38 72.51 4.38
CA ARG A 3 74.52 72.73 5.57
C ARG A 3 73.07 73.12 5.25
N ASP A 4 72.86 73.90 4.20
CA ASP A 4 71.51 74.36 3.84
C ASP A 4 70.68 73.21 3.26
N MET A 5 71.34 72.31 2.52
CA MET A 5 70.73 71.11 1.97
C MET A 5 70.41 70.08 3.06
N GLU A 6 71.30 69.90 4.03
CA GLU A 6 71.06 69.07 5.22
C GLU A 6 69.88 69.59 6.05
N LEU A 7 69.77 70.90 6.24
CA LEU A 7 68.65 71.52 6.95
C LEU A 7 67.32 71.31 6.22
N ALA A 8 67.31 71.38 4.88
CA ALA A 8 66.13 71.15 4.07
C ALA A 8 65.68 69.68 4.12
N VAL A 9 66.63 68.73 4.09
CA VAL A 9 66.33 67.30 4.23
C VAL A 9 65.79 66.99 5.63
N ALA A 10 66.42 67.51 6.69
CA ALA A 10 65.95 67.33 8.06
C ALA A 10 64.54 67.90 8.28
N ARG A 11 64.23 69.08 7.72
CA ARG A 11 62.87 69.65 7.76
C ARG A 11 61.86 68.76 7.04
N ARG A 12 62.20 68.26 5.84
CA ARG A 12 61.33 67.38 5.07
C ARG A 12 61.07 66.05 5.78
N GLU A 13 62.10 65.47 6.40
CA GLU A 13 61.96 64.24 7.19
C GLU A 13 61.06 64.47 8.41
N THR A 14 61.23 65.61 9.10
CA THR A 14 60.39 65.98 10.24
C THR A 14 58.91 66.12 9.81
N ILE A 15 58.64 66.79 8.70
CA ILE A 15 57.29 66.92 8.14
C ILE A 15 56.71 65.55 7.76
N SER A 16 57.51 64.68 7.14
CA SER A 16 57.06 63.36 6.74
C SER A 16 56.78 62.44 7.93
N ILE A 17 57.56 62.54 9.01
CA ILE A 17 57.34 61.81 10.25
C ILE A 17 56.06 62.31 10.90
N GLN A 18 55.89 63.63 11.01
CA GLN A 18 54.71 64.24 11.63
C GLN A 18 53.41 63.94 10.86
N ALA A 19 53.44 63.93 9.53
CA ALA A 19 52.30 63.52 8.70
C ALA A 19 51.96 62.03 8.85
N LYS A 20 52.97 61.16 8.94
CA LYS A 20 52.76 59.72 9.18
C LYS A 20 52.20 59.46 10.58
N GLU A 21 52.67 60.18 11.59
CA GLU A 21 52.15 60.09 12.96
C GLU A 21 50.70 60.60 13.04
N GLN A 22 50.37 61.72 12.40
CA GLN A 22 48.99 62.21 12.31
C GLN A 22 48.04 61.19 11.63
N SER A 23 48.47 60.53 10.55
CA SER A 23 47.64 59.51 9.88
C SER A 23 47.40 58.26 10.75
N LYS A 24 48.33 57.91 11.64
CA LYS A 24 48.20 56.79 12.58
C LYS A 24 47.36 57.15 13.81
N MET A 25 47.31 58.43 14.16
CA MET A 25 46.43 58.96 15.22
C MET A 25 45.01 59.27 14.73
N ASP A 26 44.76 59.17 13.42
CA ASP A 26 43.43 59.24 12.80
C ASP A 26 42.62 57.95 13.09
N LYS A 27 42.54 57.60 14.38
CA LYS A 27 41.47 56.78 14.93
C LYS A 27 40.21 57.60 14.67
N LYS A 28 39.48 57.31 13.60
CA LYS A 28 38.18 57.92 13.28
C LYS A 28 37.34 57.98 14.57
N LEU A 29 37.37 59.13 15.24
CA LEU A 29 36.60 59.38 16.44
C LEU A 29 35.17 59.38 15.97
N LEU A 30 34.45 58.32 16.30
CA LEU A 30 33.07 58.13 15.87
C LEU A 30 32.28 59.35 16.33
N THR A 31 31.81 60.15 15.38
CA THR A 31 31.19 61.44 15.70
C THR A 31 29.81 61.16 16.29
N ARG A 32 29.27 62.04 17.14
CA ARG A 32 27.91 61.87 17.70
C ARG A 32 26.85 61.58 16.61
N THR A 33 27.05 62.13 15.42
CA THR A 33 26.23 61.91 14.22
C THR A 33 26.32 60.46 13.70
N ASP A 34 27.50 59.84 13.70
CA ASP A 34 27.71 58.45 13.26
C ASP A 34 27.00 57.47 14.18
N PHE A 35 27.04 57.71 15.50
CA PHE A 35 26.28 56.93 16.48
C PHE A 35 24.77 57.04 16.26
N HIS A 36 24.25 58.26 16.05
CA HIS A 36 22.83 58.45 15.75
C HIS A 36 22.41 57.79 14.43
N HIS A 37 23.26 57.83 13.41
CA HIS A 37 23.01 57.14 12.15
C HIS A 37 22.95 55.63 12.35
N LYS A 38 23.94 55.06 13.06
CA LYS A 38 23.99 53.62 13.38
C LYS A 38 22.78 53.17 14.21
N GLN A 39 22.38 53.97 15.19
CA GLN A 39 21.19 53.71 16.00
C GLN A 39 19.91 53.71 15.16
N THR A 40 19.79 54.63 14.21
CA THR A 40 18.63 54.72 13.31
C THR A 40 18.60 53.54 12.34
N GLU A 41 19.75 53.14 11.80
CA GLU A 41 19.85 51.93 10.97
C GLU A 41 19.48 50.66 11.74
N LEU A 42 19.98 50.49 12.97
CA LEU A 42 19.63 49.33 13.79
C LEU A 42 18.14 49.29 14.09
N ARG A 43 17.52 50.43 14.42
CA ARG A 43 16.06 50.51 14.61
C ARG A 43 15.29 50.13 13.35
N ARG A 44 15.75 50.57 12.17
CA ARG A 44 15.15 50.18 10.89
C ARG A 44 15.26 48.67 10.67
N LYS A 45 16.46 48.09 10.84
CA LYS A 45 16.70 46.65 10.71
C LYS A 45 15.83 45.83 11.67
N ILE A 46 15.68 46.27 12.93
CA ILE A 46 14.79 45.62 13.89
C ILE A 46 13.35 45.62 13.39
N LYS A 47 12.88 46.75 12.85
CA LYS A 47 11.52 46.86 12.30
C LYS A 47 11.32 45.96 11.07
N ASP A 48 12.30 45.94 10.16
CA ASP A 48 12.24 45.14 8.94
C ASP A 48 12.25 43.63 9.27
N ILE A 49 13.10 43.21 10.21
CA ILE A 49 13.13 41.83 10.71
C ILE A 49 11.80 41.49 11.38
N HIS A 50 11.24 42.38 12.20
CA HIS A 50 9.95 42.13 12.85
C HIS A 50 8.84 41.92 11.83
N LYS A 51 8.78 42.76 10.79
CA LYS A 51 7.83 42.61 9.69
C LYS A 51 8.01 41.29 8.94
N ALA A 52 9.25 40.91 8.64
CA ALA A 52 9.55 39.64 8.00
C ALA A 52 9.14 38.45 8.89
N THR A 53 9.34 38.54 10.21
CA THR A 53 8.88 37.52 11.16
C THR A 53 7.36 37.41 11.17
N GLU A 54 6.63 38.53 11.20
CA GLU A 54 5.15 38.52 11.13
C GLU A 54 4.64 37.90 9.83
N GLU A 55 5.28 38.20 8.69
CA GLU A 55 4.95 37.59 7.39
C GLU A 55 5.22 36.08 7.42
N CYS A 56 6.36 35.64 7.94
CA CYS A 56 6.66 34.22 8.13
C CYS A 56 5.64 33.53 9.05
N THR A 57 5.25 34.15 10.16
CA THR A 57 4.24 33.58 11.07
C THR A 57 2.89 33.40 10.38
N LYS A 58 2.46 34.36 9.55
CA LYS A 58 1.22 34.22 8.76
C LYS A 58 1.29 33.05 7.80
N VAL A 59 2.38 32.93 7.05
CA VAL A 59 2.59 31.81 6.11
C VAL A 59 2.60 30.47 6.84
N ILE A 60 3.23 30.39 8.02
CA ILE A 60 3.21 29.18 8.84
C ILE A 60 1.77 28.81 9.23
N SER A 61 0.98 29.76 9.70
CA SER A 61 -0.43 29.49 10.06
C SER A 61 -1.28 29.05 8.86
N GLU A 62 -1.10 29.67 7.69
CA GLU A 62 -1.79 29.26 6.46
C GLU A 62 -1.39 27.83 6.04
N LEU A 63 -0.11 27.48 6.17
CA LEU A 63 0.38 26.12 5.90
C LEU A 63 -0.19 25.09 6.89
N GLU A 64 -0.30 25.43 8.17
CA GLU A 64 -0.90 24.56 9.18
C GLU A 64 -2.40 24.32 8.91
N GLU A 65 -3.15 25.35 8.52
CA GLU A 65 -4.56 25.23 8.15
C GLU A 65 -4.74 24.37 6.90
N THR A 66 -3.94 24.59 5.86
CA THR A 66 -3.99 23.78 4.64
C THR A 66 -3.57 22.33 4.89
N GLN A 67 -2.54 22.10 5.72
CA GLN A 67 -2.15 20.76 6.14
C GLN A 67 -3.29 20.06 6.87
N LYS A 68 -3.97 20.74 7.80
CA LYS A 68 -5.11 20.18 8.54
C LYS A 68 -6.25 19.81 7.58
N HIS A 69 -6.58 20.70 6.65
CA HIS A 69 -7.63 20.45 5.66
C HIS A 69 -7.33 19.25 4.77
N VAL A 70 -6.11 19.18 4.21
CA VAL A 70 -5.68 18.06 3.37
C VAL A 70 -5.65 16.76 4.16
N SER A 71 -5.19 16.78 5.41
CA SER A 71 -5.19 15.61 6.29
C SER A 71 -6.61 15.10 6.55
N SER A 72 -7.57 15.99 6.85
CA SER A 72 -8.98 15.60 7.03
C SER A 72 -9.57 15.02 5.74
N SER A 73 -9.30 15.62 4.58
CA SER A 73 -9.78 15.11 3.29
C SER A 73 -9.17 13.74 2.96
N LEU A 74 -7.89 13.55 3.25
CA LEU A 74 -7.21 12.26 3.06
C LEU A 74 -7.84 11.16 3.92
N MET A 75 -8.13 11.45 5.19
CA MET A 75 -8.81 10.50 6.09
C MET A 75 -10.20 10.13 5.58
N GLU A 76 -10.99 11.11 5.11
CA GLU A 76 -12.31 10.85 4.53
C GLU A 76 -12.21 9.94 3.29
N LYS A 77 -11.22 10.20 2.42
CA LYS A 77 -10.97 9.36 1.24
C LYS A 77 -10.51 7.96 1.60
N GLN A 78 -9.68 7.82 2.64
CA GLN A 78 -9.24 6.53 3.16
C GLN A 78 -10.43 5.69 3.68
N GLU A 79 -11.36 6.32 4.39
CA GLU A 79 -12.59 5.68 4.88
C GLU A 79 -13.50 5.25 3.72
N GLN A 80 -13.70 6.13 2.73
CA GLN A 80 -14.45 5.82 1.51
C GLN A 80 -13.86 4.61 0.77
N LEU A 81 -12.54 4.57 0.62
CA LEU A 81 -11.85 3.44 -0.01
C LEU A 81 -12.02 2.16 0.80
N SER A 82 -11.92 2.22 2.13
CA SER A 82 -12.12 1.05 2.99
C SER A 82 -13.54 0.48 2.86
N MET A 83 -14.57 1.34 2.80
CA MET A 83 -15.95 0.90 2.61
C MET A 83 -16.19 0.31 1.21
N MET A 84 -15.58 0.92 0.17
CA MET A 84 -15.68 0.38 -1.19
C MET A 84 -14.97 -0.96 -1.32
N GLN A 85 -13.83 -1.12 -0.63
CA GLN A 85 -13.09 -2.38 -0.61
C GLN A 85 -13.91 -3.48 0.05
N SER A 86 -14.49 -3.25 1.23
CA SER A 86 -15.34 -4.26 1.88
C SER A 86 -16.55 -4.65 1.03
N SER A 87 -17.19 -3.68 0.37
CA SER A 87 -18.29 -3.97 -0.55
C SER A 87 -17.85 -4.78 -1.78
N THR A 88 -16.62 -4.56 -2.27
CA THR A 88 -16.06 -5.33 -3.39
C THR A 88 -15.79 -6.75 -2.97
N ASP A 89 -15.19 -6.96 -1.80
CA ASP A 89 -14.90 -8.28 -1.24
C ASP A 89 -16.19 -9.10 -1.02
N GLU A 90 -17.27 -8.45 -0.55
CA GLU A 90 -18.60 -9.07 -0.42
C GLU A 90 -19.16 -9.51 -1.78
N LEU A 91 -19.08 -8.64 -2.79
CA LEU A 91 -19.57 -8.96 -4.14
C LEU A 91 -18.77 -10.09 -4.80
N GLU A 92 -17.46 -10.15 -4.57
CA GLU A 92 -16.60 -11.23 -5.08
C GLU A 92 -16.95 -12.57 -4.43
N ALA A 93 -17.17 -12.60 -3.11
CA ALA A 93 -17.63 -13.79 -2.41
C ALA A 93 -19.01 -14.30 -2.91
N ASP A 94 -19.94 -13.38 -3.17
CA ASP A 94 -21.24 -13.72 -3.75
C ASP A 94 -21.12 -14.24 -5.18
N LEU A 95 -20.24 -13.65 -5.99
CA LEU A 95 -19.98 -14.11 -7.36
C LEU A 95 -19.44 -15.55 -7.37
N ASP A 96 -18.46 -15.86 -6.52
CA ASP A 96 -17.91 -17.21 -6.37
C ASP A 96 -18.98 -18.22 -5.96
N ARG A 97 -19.83 -17.84 -4.99
CA ARG A 97 -20.96 -18.67 -4.54
C ARG A 97 -21.94 -18.95 -5.69
N LEU A 98 -22.29 -17.93 -6.47
CA LEU A 98 -23.22 -18.06 -7.60
C LEU A 98 -22.62 -18.90 -8.73
N LEU A 99 -21.32 -18.78 -9.00
CA LEU A 99 -20.62 -19.61 -9.97
C LEU A 99 -20.62 -21.08 -9.55
N ALA A 100 -20.31 -21.37 -8.29
CA ALA A 100 -20.37 -22.73 -7.76
C ALA A 100 -21.79 -23.32 -7.87
N LEU A 101 -22.82 -22.54 -7.52
CA LEU A 101 -24.21 -22.96 -7.62
C LEU A 101 -24.63 -23.21 -9.08
N LYS A 102 -24.22 -22.34 -10.01
CA LYS A 102 -24.46 -22.51 -11.45
C LYS A 102 -23.85 -23.81 -11.97
N GLN A 103 -22.61 -24.10 -11.59
CA GLN A 103 -21.93 -25.34 -11.99
C GLN A 103 -22.66 -26.57 -11.42
N GLN A 104 -23.05 -26.55 -10.14
CA GLN A 104 -23.81 -27.63 -9.52
C GLN A 104 -25.15 -27.87 -10.24
N ASN A 105 -25.91 -26.80 -10.50
CA ASN A 105 -27.20 -26.89 -11.20
C ASN A 105 -27.04 -27.46 -12.61
N LEU A 106 -25.98 -27.07 -13.33
CA LEU A 106 -25.68 -27.61 -14.65
C LEU A 106 -25.38 -29.11 -14.61
N LEU A 107 -24.56 -29.55 -13.66
CA LEU A 107 -24.26 -30.98 -13.47
C LEU A 107 -25.53 -31.78 -13.17
N GLU A 108 -26.39 -31.26 -12.29
CA GLU A 108 -27.66 -31.90 -11.96
C GLU A 108 -28.60 -31.98 -13.17
N LEU A 109 -28.71 -30.89 -13.95
CA LEU A 109 -29.53 -30.85 -15.15
C LEU A 109 -29.06 -31.90 -16.17
N VAL A 110 -27.76 -31.98 -16.42
CA VAL A 110 -27.18 -32.96 -17.36
C VAL A 110 -27.42 -34.39 -16.86
N ALA A 111 -27.28 -34.64 -15.56
CA ALA A 111 -27.58 -35.95 -14.97
C ALA A 111 -29.06 -36.33 -15.15
N ARG A 112 -29.98 -35.40 -14.90
CA ARG A 112 -31.43 -35.58 -15.09
C ARG A 112 -31.78 -35.83 -16.55
N GLN A 113 -31.20 -35.06 -17.48
CA GLN A 113 -31.39 -35.24 -18.92
C GLN A 113 -30.87 -36.61 -19.40
N THR A 114 -29.71 -37.03 -18.90
CA THR A 114 -29.13 -38.34 -19.23
C THR A 114 -30.02 -39.46 -18.72
N ARG A 115 -30.50 -39.35 -17.47
CA ARG A 115 -31.47 -40.30 -16.90
C ARG A 115 -32.75 -40.36 -17.72
N LEU A 116 -33.30 -39.21 -18.13
CA LEU A 116 -34.49 -39.15 -18.98
C LEU A 116 -34.27 -39.88 -20.31
N LYS A 117 -33.12 -39.67 -20.97
CA LYS A 117 -32.76 -40.38 -22.22
C LYS A 117 -32.70 -41.89 -22.02
N HIS A 118 -32.09 -42.36 -20.92
CA HIS A 118 -32.06 -43.79 -20.61
C HIS A 118 -33.45 -44.35 -20.35
N LEU A 119 -34.29 -43.67 -19.56
CA LEU A 119 -35.66 -44.10 -19.30
C LEU A 119 -36.50 -44.17 -20.58
N GLN A 120 -36.34 -43.19 -21.48
CA GLN A 120 -37.01 -43.20 -22.77
C GLN A 120 -36.54 -44.39 -23.64
N ALA A 121 -35.24 -44.65 -23.69
CA ALA A 121 -34.71 -45.81 -24.40
C ALA A 121 -35.23 -47.15 -23.83
N VAL A 122 -35.45 -47.23 -22.51
CA VAL A 122 -36.07 -48.40 -21.87
C VAL A 122 -37.51 -48.56 -22.34
N LYS A 123 -38.29 -47.47 -22.33
CA LYS A 123 -39.68 -47.46 -22.83
C LYS A 123 -39.77 -47.89 -24.30
N ASP A 124 -38.81 -47.47 -25.12
CA ASP A 124 -38.76 -47.78 -26.55
C ASP A 124 -38.14 -49.16 -26.85
N GLY A 125 -37.72 -49.92 -25.83
CA GLY A 125 -37.07 -51.22 -25.99
C GLY A 125 -35.66 -51.17 -26.61
N ARG A 126 -35.06 -49.97 -26.72
CA ARG A 126 -33.74 -49.73 -27.34
C ARG A 126 -32.60 -49.62 -26.32
N TYR A 127 -32.90 -49.71 -25.04
CA TYR A 127 -31.89 -49.56 -23.99
C TYR A 127 -30.95 -50.78 -23.91
N VAL A 128 -29.64 -50.52 -23.96
CA VAL A 128 -28.61 -51.54 -23.79
C VAL A 128 -28.04 -51.44 -22.38
N PHE A 129 -28.15 -52.50 -21.60
CA PHE A 129 -27.55 -52.57 -20.27
C PHE A 129 -26.03 -52.47 -20.35
N LEU A 130 -25.45 -51.49 -19.66
CA LEU A 130 -24.00 -51.36 -19.47
C LEU A 130 -23.41 -52.61 -18.79
N PHE A 131 -24.15 -53.18 -17.84
CA PHE A 131 -23.78 -54.39 -17.10
C PHE A 131 -24.88 -55.43 -17.27
N ARG A 132 -24.55 -56.54 -17.93
CA ARG A 132 -25.53 -57.59 -18.28
C ARG A 132 -25.86 -58.52 -17.11
N SER A 133 -25.01 -58.60 -16.09
CA SER A 133 -25.23 -59.45 -14.92
C SER A 133 -25.10 -58.66 -13.61
N LYS A 134 -25.86 -59.08 -12.59
CA LYS A 134 -25.78 -58.50 -11.24
C LYS A 134 -24.37 -58.59 -10.65
N GLN A 135 -23.63 -59.66 -10.96
CA GLN A 135 -22.24 -59.83 -10.54
C GLN A 135 -21.31 -58.79 -11.18
N SER A 136 -21.46 -58.52 -12.49
CA SER A 136 -20.65 -57.49 -13.17
C SER A 136 -20.91 -56.08 -12.63
N LEU A 137 -22.16 -55.77 -12.27
CA LEU A 137 -22.53 -54.51 -11.63
C LEU A 137 -21.90 -54.37 -10.24
N LEU A 138 -21.96 -55.42 -9.41
CA LEU A 138 -21.36 -55.41 -8.07
C LEU A 138 -19.83 -55.31 -8.13
N ALA A 139 -19.19 -55.96 -9.11
CA ALA A 139 -17.74 -55.85 -9.31
C ALA A 139 -17.33 -54.41 -9.66
N GLU A 140 -18.11 -53.72 -10.49
CA GLU A 140 -17.87 -52.32 -10.84
C GLU A 140 -18.12 -51.36 -9.69
N HIS A 141 -19.17 -51.58 -8.89
CA HIS A 141 -19.36 -50.82 -7.65
C HIS A 141 -18.16 -50.95 -6.71
N ARG A 142 -17.69 -52.18 -6.47
CA ARG A 142 -16.48 -52.41 -5.66
C ARG A 142 -15.25 -51.73 -6.26
N ARG A 143 -15.09 -51.74 -7.58
CA ARG A 143 -13.99 -51.05 -8.27
C ARG A 143 -14.03 -49.54 -8.02
N LEU A 144 -15.22 -48.95 -8.08
CA LEU A 144 -15.43 -47.52 -7.81
C LEU A 144 -15.19 -47.18 -6.34
N ASP A 145 -15.69 -47.99 -5.41
CA ASP A 145 -15.48 -47.81 -3.97
C ASP A 145 -14.00 -47.90 -3.60
N ASN A 146 -13.29 -48.90 -4.14
CA ASN A 146 -11.85 -49.06 -3.94
C ASN A 146 -11.09 -47.84 -4.47
N ARG A 147 -11.44 -47.36 -5.67
CA ARG A 147 -10.82 -46.17 -6.26
C ARG A 147 -11.09 -44.92 -5.43
N MET A 148 -12.30 -44.78 -4.89
CA MET A 148 -12.66 -43.67 -4.01
C MET A 148 -11.88 -43.74 -2.68
N ALA A 149 -11.72 -44.93 -2.11
CA ALA A 149 -10.89 -45.14 -0.92
C ALA A 149 -9.42 -44.78 -1.18
N THR A 150 -8.86 -45.15 -2.34
CA THR A 150 -7.50 -44.74 -2.73
C THR A 150 -7.36 -43.21 -2.84
N ILE A 151 -8.34 -42.54 -3.44
CA ILE A 151 -8.34 -41.07 -3.53
C ILE A 151 -8.39 -40.45 -2.13
N SER A 152 -9.23 -40.97 -1.22
CA SER A 152 -9.27 -40.52 0.17
C SER A 152 -7.91 -40.66 0.86
N THR A 153 -7.23 -41.80 0.69
CA THR A 153 -5.89 -42.01 1.28
C THR A 153 -4.85 -41.05 0.72
N ILE A 154 -4.90 -40.75 -0.59
CA ILE A 154 -4.01 -39.77 -1.22
C ILE A 154 -4.31 -38.37 -0.67
N LEU A 155 -5.58 -38.00 -0.48
CA LEU A 155 -5.96 -36.72 0.11
C LEU A 155 -5.46 -36.59 1.56
N ASP A 156 -5.56 -37.64 2.36
CA ASP A 156 -5.06 -37.64 3.73
C ASP A 156 -3.53 -37.47 3.76
N GLN A 157 -2.79 -38.12 2.85
CA GLN A 157 -1.33 -37.94 2.68
C GLN A 157 -0.95 -36.52 2.23
N VAL A 158 -1.62 -36.00 1.21
CA VAL A 158 -1.37 -34.63 0.69
C VAL A 158 -1.67 -33.57 1.74
N LYS A 159 -2.65 -33.80 2.62
CA LYS A 159 -2.94 -32.92 3.76
C LYS A 159 -1.79 -32.89 4.77
N ASP A 160 -1.15 -34.03 5.02
CA ASP A 160 0.00 -34.13 5.93
C ASP A 160 1.27 -33.51 5.30
N GLU A 161 1.45 -33.65 3.98
CA GLU A 161 2.59 -33.08 3.23
C GLU A 161 2.46 -31.56 2.97
N TYR A 162 1.24 -31.06 2.77
CA TYR A 162 0.98 -29.66 2.42
C TYR A 162 -0.13 -29.02 3.27
N PRO A 163 0.16 -28.63 4.52
CA PRO A 163 -0.82 -28.02 5.42
C PRO A 163 -1.42 -26.71 4.88
N GLN A 164 -0.69 -25.99 4.02
CA GLN A 164 -1.12 -24.73 3.41
C GLN A 164 -2.39 -24.84 2.55
N PHE A 165 -2.75 -26.04 2.07
CA PHE A 165 -3.94 -26.27 1.24
C PHE A 165 -5.09 -26.93 1.99
N GLN A 166 -5.02 -27.01 3.32
CA GLN A 166 -5.96 -27.78 4.13
C GLN A 166 -7.41 -27.32 3.96
N GLU A 167 -7.67 -26.02 3.85
CA GLU A 167 -9.02 -25.49 3.67
C GLU A 167 -9.65 -25.90 2.32
N ALA A 168 -8.86 -25.88 1.24
CA ALA A 168 -9.31 -26.34 -0.08
C ALA A 168 -9.53 -27.86 -0.10
N LEU A 169 -8.62 -28.62 0.53
CA LEU A 169 -8.69 -30.09 0.61
C LEU A 169 -9.88 -30.57 1.46
N LEU A 170 -10.26 -29.83 2.52
CA LEU A 170 -11.41 -30.16 3.37
C LEU A 170 -12.71 -30.23 2.55
N LYS A 171 -12.96 -29.26 1.66
CA LYS A 171 -14.16 -29.25 0.79
C LYS A 171 -14.26 -30.50 -0.08
N VAL A 172 -13.13 -30.94 -0.64
CA VAL A 172 -13.06 -32.14 -1.48
C VAL A 172 -13.25 -33.41 -0.64
N ARG A 173 -12.65 -33.46 0.56
CA ARG A 173 -12.77 -34.59 1.48
C ARG A 173 -14.21 -34.78 1.96
N GLU A 174 -14.91 -33.70 2.31
CA GLU A 174 -16.32 -33.77 2.67
C GLU A 174 -17.19 -34.23 1.50
N ALA A 175 -16.89 -33.80 0.27
CA ALA A 175 -17.60 -34.26 -0.91
C ALA A 175 -17.42 -35.76 -1.16
N ILE A 176 -16.19 -36.27 -0.98
CA ILE A 176 -15.88 -37.69 -1.07
C ILE A 176 -16.56 -38.47 0.05
N ALA A 177 -16.50 -37.98 1.29
CA ALA A 177 -17.15 -38.60 2.45
C ALA A 177 -18.67 -38.71 2.26
N ARG A 178 -19.33 -37.67 1.72
CA ARG A 178 -20.77 -37.71 1.38
C ARG A 178 -21.11 -38.75 0.31
N LYS A 179 -20.17 -39.05 -0.60
CA LYS A 179 -20.35 -40.07 -1.65
C LYS A 179 -20.01 -41.48 -1.15
N LEU A 180 -19.14 -41.59 -0.16
CA LEU A 180 -18.72 -42.84 0.46
C LEU A 180 -19.70 -43.30 1.57
N GLN A 181 -20.46 -42.37 2.16
CA GLN A 181 -21.58 -42.76 3.03
C GLN A 181 -22.59 -43.57 2.20
N PRO A 182 -22.98 -44.77 2.66
CA PRO A 182 -23.98 -45.55 1.97
C PRO A 182 -25.29 -44.76 2.00
N SER A 183 -25.70 -44.25 0.83
CA SER A 183 -27.12 -44.01 0.55
C SER A 183 -27.86 -45.27 1.00
N GLY A 184 -28.77 -45.12 1.97
CA GLY A 184 -29.41 -46.20 2.72
C GLY A 184 -30.09 -47.30 1.87
N PRO A 185 -30.61 -48.36 2.55
CA PRO A 185 -30.88 -49.68 1.98
C PRO A 185 -31.96 -49.68 0.88
N PRO A 186 -32.03 -50.76 0.07
CA PRO A 186 -32.79 -50.86 -1.18
C PRO A 186 -34.30 -50.65 -1.05
#